data_AF-A0A377VYK9-F1
#
_entry.id   AF-A0A377VYK9-F1
#
_cell.length_a   1.000
_cell.length_b   1.000
_cell.length_c   1.000
_cell.angle_alpha   90.00
_cell.angle_beta   90.00
_cell.angle_gamma   90.00
#
_symmetry.space_group_name_H-M   'P 1'
#
loop_
_entity.id
_entity.type
_entity.pdbx_description
1 polymer ?
#
loop_
_entity_poly.entity_id
_entity_poly.type
_entity_poly.pdbx_seq_one_letter_code
_entity_poly.pdbx_strand_id
1 'polypeptide(L)' 'MSQNIYDDPQFFAGYATLDRSVKGLEGAPEWPSLQAMLPPITGLRVVDLGCGYGWFCRWAQQQGASQINRF' A
#
# COMPACT_ATOMS: atom_id res chain seq x y z
N MET A 1 3.06 -14.13 23.03
CA MET A 1 3.12 -13.33 21.79
C MET A 1 1.92 -13.74 20.96
N SER A 2 1.02 -12.82 20.63
CA SER A 2 -0.14 -13.13 19.77
C SER A 2 0.36 -13.41 18.35
N GLN A 3 0.00 -14.56 17.81
CA GLN A 3 0.31 -14.90 16.42
C GLN A 3 -0.35 -13.89 15.50
N ASN A 4 0.35 -13.46 14.44
CA ASN A 4 -0.24 -12.54 13.49
C ASN A 4 -1.37 -13.28 12.76
N ILE A 5 -2.58 -12.72 12.75
CA ILE A 5 -3.72 -13.34 12.07
C ILE A 5 -3.49 -13.49 10.56
N TYR A 6 -2.57 -12.71 9.98
CA TYR A 6 -2.14 -12.85 8.59
C TYR A 6 -1.27 -14.09 8.32
N ASP A 7 -0.74 -14.75 9.36
CA ASP A 7 -0.03 -16.03 9.23
C ASP A 7 -0.99 -17.21 9.08
N ASP A 8 -2.28 -17.02 9.37
CA ASP A 8 -3.33 -18.01 9.10
C ASP A 8 -3.63 -18.02 7.59
N PRO A 9 -3.35 -19.14 6.88
CA PRO A 9 -3.55 -19.22 5.44
C PRO A 9 -5.01 -19.02 5.00
N GLN A 10 -5.98 -19.43 5.82
CA GLN A 10 -7.40 -19.29 5.52
C GLN A 10 -7.84 -17.83 5.65
N PHE A 11 -7.38 -17.15 6.71
CA PHE A 11 -7.63 -15.72 6.87
C PHE A 11 -6.96 -14.91 5.76
N PHE A 12 -5.69 -15.21 5.46
CA PHE A 12 -4.95 -14.52 4.41
C PHE A 12 -5.59 -14.72 3.03
N ALA A 13 -6.08 -15.92 2.72
CA ALA A 13 -6.79 -16.19 1.47
C ALA A 13 -8.04 -15.32 1.32
N GLY A 14 -8.87 -15.20 2.37
CA GLY A 14 -10.03 -14.30 2.36
C GLY A 14 -9.62 -12.84 2.23
N TYR A 15 -8.60 -12.41 2.97
CA TYR A 15 -8.06 -11.05 2.90
C TYR A 15 -7.52 -10.69 1.51
N ALA A 16 -6.89 -11.64 0.82
CA ALA A 16 -6.37 -11.47 -0.53
C ALA A 16 -7.47 -11.23 -1.57
N THR A 17 -8.72 -11.61 -1.30
CA THR A 17 -9.86 -11.36 -2.20
C THR A 17 -10.48 -9.97 -2.06
N LEU A 18 -10.09 -9.18 -1.05
CA LEU A 18 -10.63 -7.84 -0.87
C LEU A 18 -10.29 -6.95 -2.07
N ASP A 19 -11.20 -6.02 -2.40
CA ASP A 19 -11.03 -5.11 -3.53
C ASP A 19 -9.72 -4.30 -3.46
N ARG A 20 -9.30 -3.85 -2.27
CA ARG A 20 -7.99 -3.20 -2.07
C ARG A 20 -6.79 -4.10 -2.41
N SER A 21 -6.93 -5.41 -2.22
CA SER A 21 -5.88 -6.39 -2.49
C SER A 21 -5.81 -6.67 -3.99
N VAL A 22 -6.96 -6.77 -4.66
CA VAL A 22 -7.09 -7.14 -6.08
C VAL A 22 -6.96 -5.94 -7.02
N LYS A 23 -7.70 -4.86 -6.75
CA LYS A 23 -7.78 -3.64 -7.59
C LYS A 23 -6.78 -2.57 -7.18
N GLY A 24 -5.99 -2.82 -6.13
CA GLY A 24 -5.00 -1.88 -5.62
C GLY A 24 -5.60 -0.59 -5.08
N LEU A 25 -4.98 0.54 -5.38
CA LEU A 25 -5.41 1.86 -4.89
C LEU A 25 -6.80 2.26 -5.40
N GLU A 26 -7.23 1.75 -6.57
CA GLU A 26 -8.59 1.97 -7.09
C GLU A 26 -9.66 1.21 -6.28
N GLY A 27 -9.27 0.12 -5.63
CA GLY A 27 -10.12 -0.65 -4.72
C GLY A 27 -10.09 -0.16 -3.28
N ALA A 28 -9.31 0.88 -2.98
CA ALA A 28 -9.19 1.48 -1.66
C ALA A 28 -10.04 2.77 -1.60
N PRO A 29 -11.24 2.75 -1.01
CA PRO A 29 -12.14 3.91 -0.99
C PRO A 29 -11.54 5.13 -0.28
N GLU A 30 -10.61 4.92 0.65
CA GLU A 30 -9.88 5.96 1.36
C GLU A 30 -8.78 6.63 0.52
N TRP A 31 -8.37 6.01 -0.59
CA TRP A 31 -7.20 6.43 -1.34
C TRP A 31 -7.29 7.86 -1.91
N PRO A 32 -8.39 8.31 -2.53
CA PRO A 32 -8.48 9.67 -3.05
C PRO A 32 -8.30 10.75 -1.97
N SER A 33 -8.84 10.51 -0.78
CA SER A 33 -8.69 11.42 0.36
C SER A 33 -7.25 11.45 0.88
N LEU A 34 -6.61 10.28 1.00
CA LEU A 34 -5.20 10.19 1.39
C LEU A 34 -4.28 10.85 0.36
N GLN A 35 -4.50 10.57 -0.93
CA GLN A 35 -3.71 11.15 -2.02
C GLN A 35 -3.78 12.68 -2.01
N ALA A 36 -4.94 13.27 -1.71
CA ALA A 36 -5.11 14.72 -1.62
C ALA A 36 -4.33 15.37 -0.46
N MET A 37 -3.97 14.60 0.57
CA MET A 37 -3.18 15.09 1.70
C MET A 37 -1.67 15.02 1.45
N LEU A 38 -1.23 14.28 0.42
CA LEU A 38 0.19 14.10 0.14
C LEU A 38 0.77 15.34 -0.56
N PRO A 39 2.00 15.76 -0.20
CA PRO A 39 2.71 16.76 -0.99
C PRO A 39 3.11 16.18 -2.36
N PRO A 40 3.54 17.02 -3.31
CA PRO A 40 4.20 16.54 -4.52
C PRO A 40 5.39 15.63 -4.15
N ILE A 41 5.40 14.40 -4.70
CA ILE A 41 6.35 13.36 -4.28
C ILE A 41 7.60 13.32 -5.16
N THR A 42 7.59 14.03 -6.29
CA THR A 42 8.70 14.05 -7.23
C THR A 42 10.02 14.45 -6.56
N GLY A 43 11.04 13.61 -6.67
CA GLY A 43 12.35 13.80 -6.07
C GLY A 43 12.44 13.45 -4.58
N LEU A 44 11.33 13.14 -3.90
CA LEU A 44 11.32 12.81 -2.48
C LEU A 44 11.73 11.36 -2.21
N ARG A 45 12.25 11.14 -1.01
CA ARG A 45 12.48 9.81 -0.45
C ARG A 45 11.29 9.42 0.41
N VAL A 46 10.69 8.28 0.13
CA VAL A 46 9.44 7.83 0.73
C VAL A 46 9.68 6.54 1.52
N VAL A 47 9.05 6.43 2.69
CA VAL A 47 8.97 5.16 3.43
C VAL A 47 7.53 4.67 3.37
N ASP A 48 7.34 3.41 2.97
CA ASP A 48 6.03 2.74 2.91
C ASP A 48 6.03 1.63 3.97
N LEU A 49 5.25 1.83 5.04
CA LEU A 49 5.17 0.92 6.18
C LEU A 49 3.90 0.09 6.08
N GLY A 50 4.03 -1.24 6.12
CA GLY A 50 2.91 -2.13 5.86
C GLY A 50 2.54 -2.09 4.39
N CYS A 51 3.55 -2.11 3.51
CA CYS A 51 3.35 -1.89 2.08
C CYS A 51 2.46 -2.95 1.43
N GLY A 52 2.27 -4.11 2.09
CA GLY A 52 1.45 -5.22 1.61
C GLY A 52 1.87 -5.61 0.19
N TYR A 53 0.91 -5.54 -0.74
CA TYR A 53 1.15 -5.82 -2.17
C TYR A 53 1.96 -4.73 -2.91
N GLY A 54 2.38 -3.66 -2.24
CA GLY A 54 3.24 -2.59 -2.77
C GLY A 54 2.51 -1.60 -3.68
N TRP A 55 1.19 -1.43 -3.50
CA TRP A 55 0.38 -0.54 -4.33
C TRP A 55 0.81 0.92 -4.21
N PHE A 56 1.05 1.40 -2.99
CA PHE A 56 1.54 2.76 -2.74
C PHE A 56 2.95 2.96 -3.29
N CYS A 57 3.87 2.02 -3.07
CA CYS A 57 5.21 2.04 -3.69
C CYS A 57 5.15 2.23 -5.21
N ARG A 58 4.27 1.50 -5.92
CA ARG A 58 4.11 1.62 -7.37
C ARG A 58 3.65 3.02 -7.77
N TRP A 59 2.66 3.55 -7.06
CA TRP A 59 2.17 4.90 -7.32
C TRP A 59 3.23 5.96 -7.03
N ALA A 60 3.93 5.90 -5.89
CA ALA A 60 4.98 6.84 -5.53
C ALA A 60 6.13 6.83 -6.56
N GLN A 61 6.47 5.65 -7.11
CA GLN A 61 7.45 5.54 -8.19
C GLN A 61 6.98 6.25 -9.47
N GLN A 62 5.71 6.09 -9.83
CA GLN A 62 5.10 6.77 -10.99
C GLN A 62 5.02 8.29 -10.80
N GLN A 63 4.85 8.77 -9.58
CA GLN A 63 4.91 10.21 -9.25
C GLN A 63 6.33 10.78 -9.20
N GLY A 64 7.36 9.95 -9.44
CA GLY A 64 8.75 10.39 -9.53
C GLY A 64 9.50 10.46 -8.21
N ALA A 65 9.10 9.68 -7.19
CA ALA A 65 9.90 9.52 -5.98
C ALA A 65 11.35 9.11 -6.33
N SER A 66 12.34 9.70 -5.66
CA SER A 66 13.76 9.41 -5.88
C SER A 66 14.21 8.11 -5.22
N GLN A 67 13.55 7.74 -4.11
CA GLN A 67 13.81 6.49 -3.40
C GLN A 67 12.55 6.06 -2.65
N ILE A 68 12.29 4.75 -2.60
CA ILE A 68 11.18 4.17 -1.86
C ILE A 68 11.71 3.01 -1.01
N ASN A 69 11.61 3.14 0.31
CA ASN A 69 11.95 2.09 1.26
C ASN A 69 10.65 1.45 1.75
N ARG A 70 10.49 0.16 1.51
CA ARG A 70 9.26 -0.60 1.84
C ARG A 70 9.51 -1.59 2.98
N PHE A 71 8.57 -1.68 3.92
CA PHE A 71 8.62 -2.57 5.08
C PHE A 71 7.31 -3.33 5.25
#